data_AF-A0A530BSI5-F1
#
_entry.id   AF-A0A530BSI5-F1
#
_cell.length_a   1.000
_cell.length_b   1.000
_cell.length_c   1.000
_cell.angle_alpha   90.00
_cell.angle_beta   90.00
_cell.angle_gamma   90.00
#
_symmetry.space_group_name_H-M   'P 1'
#
loop_
_entity.id
_entity.type
_entity.pdbx_description
1 polymer ?
#
loop_
_entity_poly.entity_id
_entity_poly.type
_entity_poly.pdbx_seq_one_letter_code
_entity_poly.pdbx_strand_id
1 'polypeptide(L)'
;GRLLGDCKAGDTDLNRAQVQAGWAVAFGDFETEEAVARAAKVGIWAGSFDEPQDWRDSHHDQPVERKHGTLASLGDALRELVRFW
;
A
#
# COMPACT_ATOMS: atom_id res chain seq x y z
N GLY A 1 1.30 17.68 6.87
CA GLY A 1 1.01 16.25 7.09
C GLY A 1 -0.32 15.90 6.47
N ARG A 2 -0.51 14.65 6.05
CA ARG A 2 -1.77 14.11 5.52
C ARG A 2 -2.43 13.23 6.58
N LEU A 3 -3.74 13.38 6.80
CA LEU A 3 -4.50 12.47 7.65
C LEU A 3 -4.87 11.21 6.86
N LEU A 4 -4.57 10.05 7.43
CA LEU A 4 -4.95 8.73 6.91
C LEU A 4 -5.87 8.03 7.90
N GLY A 5 -6.69 7.10 7.43
CA GLY A 5 -7.56 6.33 8.29
C GLY A 5 -8.13 5.09 7.61
N ASP A 6 -8.59 4.17 8.46
CA ASP A 6 -9.30 2.97 8.05
C ASP A 6 -10.80 3.25 8.00
N CYS A 7 -11.42 2.95 6.87
CA CYS A 7 -12.82 3.27 6.61
C CYS A 7 -13.68 2.01 6.61
N LYS A 8 -14.83 2.09 7.28
CA LYS A 8 -15.81 0.99 7.34
C LYS A 8 -17.22 1.45 6.99
N ALA A 9 -17.96 0.58 6.33
CA ALA A 9 -19.40 0.71 6.12
C ALA A 9 -20.11 -0.50 6.74
N GLY A 10 -20.63 -0.34 7.95
CA GLY A 10 -21.06 -1.48 8.77
C GLY A 10 -19.88 -2.43 9.03
N ASP A 11 -20.05 -3.70 8.69
CA ASP A 11 -19.02 -4.73 8.83
C ASP A 11 -18.03 -4.77 7.64
N THR A 12 -18.25 -3.94 6.61
CA THR A 12 -17.37 -3.92 5.42
C THR A 12 -16.19 -2.99 5.65
N ASP A 13 -14.99 -3.55 5.58
CA ASP A 13 -13.73 -2.80 5.46
C ASP A 13 -13.60 -2.26 4.03
N LEU A 14 -13.77 -0.94 3.86
CA LEU A 14 -13.78 -0.29 2.55
C LEU A 14 -12.39 -0.27 1.91
N ASN A 15 -11.33 -0.16 2.73
CA ASN A 15 -9.96 -0.15 2.26
C ASN A 15 -9.63 -1.51 1.62
N ARG A 16 -9.98 -2.60 2.31
CA ARG A 16 -9.84 -3.97 1.78
C ARG A 16 -10.68 -4.19 0.52
N ALA A 17 -11.95 -3.79 0.55
CA ALA A 17 -12.89 -4.04 -0.54
C ALA A 17 -12.44 -3.40 -1.86
N GLN A 18 -11.86 -2.19 -1.80
CA GLN A 18 -11.32 -1.50 -2.97
C GLN A 18 -10.16 -2.28 -3.60
N VAL A 19 -9.25 -2.81 -2.78
CA VAL A 19 -8.11 -3.61 -3.26
C VAL A 19 -8.59 -4.94 -3.85
N GLN A 20 -9.49 -5.63 -3.15
CA GLN A 20 -10.05 -6.91 -3.60
C GLN A 20 -10.81 -6.80 -4.93
N ALA A 21 -11.51 -5.68 -5.16
CA ALA A 21 -12.19 -5.40 -6.43
C ALA A 21 -11.25 -4.97 -7.56
N GLY A 22 -9.95 -4.79 -7.27
CA GLY A 22 -8.95 -4.29 -8.22
C GLY A 22 -9.08 -2.80 -8.52
N TRP A 23 -9.64 -2.00 -7.62
CA TRP A 23 -9.81 -0.55 -7.81
C TRP A 23 -8.64 0.26 -7.22
N ALA A 24 -7.86 -0.36 -6.33
CA ALA A 24 -6.73 0.27 -5.65
C ALA A 24 -5.54 -0.70 -5.55
N VAL A 25 -4.34 -0.14 -5.42
CA VAL A 25 -3.10 -0.87 -5.07
C VAL A 25 -2.95 -0.95 -3.55
N ALA A 26 -2.35 -2.03 -3.03
CA ALA A 26 -2.05 -2.15 -1.61
C ALA A 26 -0.96 -1.15 -1.20
N PHE A 27 -1.07 -0.61 0.01
CA PHE A 27 -0.10 0.34 0.57
C PHE A 27 0.16 0.05 2.05
N GLY A 28 0.91 -1.04 2.31
CA GLY A 28 1.29 -1.50 3.64
C GLY A 28 0.33 -2.48 4.29
N ASP A 29 -0.86 -2.66 3.70
CA ASP A 29 -1.86 -3.68 4.04
C ASP A 29 -2.58 -4.14 2.77
N PHE A 30 -3.20 -5.33 2.83
CA PHE A 30 -4.04 -5.96 1.79
C PHE A 30 -3.28 -6.51 0.56
N GLU A 31 -2.00 -6.87 0.71
CA GLU A 31 -1.17 -7.42 -0.36
C GLU A 31 -1.72 -8.76 -0.90
N THR A 32 -2.38 -9.54 -0.04
CA THR A 32 -3.01 -10.80 -0.45
C THR A 32 -4.20 -10.55 -1.35
N GLU A 33 -5.06 -9.58 -0.99
CA GLU A 33 -6.20 -9.16 -1.79
C GLU A 33 -5.76 -8.59 -3.14
N GLU A 34 -4.68 -7.79 -3.16
CA GLU A 34 -4.12 -7.28 -4.41
C GLU A 34 -3.60 -8.41 -5.29
N ALA A 35 -2.88 -9.38 -4.72
CA ALA A 35 -2.38 -10.54 -5.46
C ALA A 35 -3.53 -11.35 -6.09
N VAL A 36 -4.64 -11.53 -5.36
CA VAL A 36 -5.85 -12.17 -5.88
C VAL A 36 -6.47 -11.35 -7.02
N ALA A 37 -6.62 -10.02 -6.84
CA ALA A 37 -7.18 -9.15 -7.87
C ALA A 37 -6.32 -9.11 -9.15
N ARG A 38 -4.98 -9.10 -9.01
CA ARG A 38 -4.02 -9.19 -10.11
C ARG A 38 -4.15 -10.50 -10.86
N ALA A 39 -4.18 -11.63 -10.14
CA ALA A 39 -4.33 -12.95 -10.74
C ALA A 39 -5.66 -13.10 -11.49
N ALA A 40 -6.73 -12.50 -10.96
CA ALA A 40 -8.05 -12.49 -11.57
C ALA A 40 -8.20 -11.48 -12.73
N LYS A 41 -7.22 -10.59 -12.95
CA LYS A 41 -7.24 -9.52 -13.96
C LYS A 41 -8.49 -8.64 -13.87
N VAL A 42 -8.88 -8.27 -12.64
CA VAL A 42 -10.05 -7.42 -12.39
C VAL A 42 -9.66 -5.95 -12.17
N GLY A 43 -10.58 -5.05 -12.48
CA GLY A 43 -10.39 -3.61 -12.28
C GLY A 43 -9.21 -3.06 -13.08
N ILE A 44 -8.30 -2.35 -12.41
CA ILE A 44 -7.10 -1.77 -13.02
C ILE A 44 -6.16 -2.84 -13.60
N TRP A 45 -6.27 -4.10 -13.16
CA TRP A 45 -5.45 -5.23 -13.61
C TRP A 45 -5.96 -5.93 -14.87
N ALA A 46 -7.06 -5.46 -15.47
CA ALA A 46 -7.59 -6.04 -16.70
C ALA A 46 -6.65 -5.83 -17.92
N GLY A 47 -5.75 -4.86 -17.83
CA GLY A 47 -4.73 -4.58 -18.84
C GLY A 47 -3.35 -4.37 -18.21
N SER A 48 -2.45 -3.74 -18.96
CA SER A 48 -1.18 -3.27 -18.42
C SER A 48 -1.44 -2.07 -17.49
N PHE A 49 -0.80 -2.09 -16.33
CA PHE A 49 -0.90 -1.02 -15.35
C PHE A 49 0.46 -0.76 -14.73
N ASP A 50 0.94 0.47 -14.87
CA ASP A 50 2.14 0.94 -14.19
C ASP A 50 1.73 1.52 -12.84
N GLU A 51 2.32 1.03 -11.75
CA GLU A 51 2.00 1.57 -10.43
C GLU A 51 2.38 3.07 -10.36
N PRO A 52 1.52 3.94 -9.81
CA PRO A 52 1.79 5.38 -9.80
C PRO A 52 3.11 5.76 -9.11
N GLN A 53 3.55 4.96 -8.13
CA GLN A 53 4.84 5.15 -7.47
C GLN A 53 6.01 4.92 -8.44
N ASP A 54 6.04 3.77 -9.10
CA ASP A 54 7.08 3.42 -10.06
C ASP A 54 7.12 4.41 -11.24
N TRP A 55 5.95 4.86 -11.71
CA TRP A 55 5.87 5.89 -12.74
C TRP A 55 6.48 7.22 -12.27
N ARG A 56 6.17 7.67 -11.06
CA ARG A 56 6.76 8.91 -10.51
C ARG A 56 8.26 8.79 -10.31
N ASP A 57 8.73 7.66 -9.77
CA ASP A 57 10.15 7.39 -9.55
C ASP A 57 10.94 7.37 -10.87
N SER A 58 10.33 6.88 -11.95
CA SER A 58 10.96 6.84 -13.28
C SER A 58 10.86 8.13 -14.08
N HIS A 59 9.99 9.08 -13.69
CA HIS A 59 9.69 10.28 -14.49
C HIS A 59 9.92 11.63 -13.78
N HIS A 60 10.24 11.69 -12.47
CA HIS A 60 10.43 12.96 -11.74
C HIS A 60 11.41 12.94 -10.54
N ASP A 61 12.05 14.10 -10.29
CA ASP A 61 12.94 14.45 -9.16
C ASP A 61 12.21 14.80 -7.82
N GLN A 62 11.03 14.25 -7.53
CA GLN A 62 10.25 14.58 -6.32
C GLN A 62 10.27 13.45 -5.28
N PRO A 63 10.14 13.75 -3.96
CA PRO A 63 10.09 12.72 -2.93
C PRO A 63 8.83 11.86 -3.08
N VAL A 64 9.00 10.57 -3.34
CA VAL A 64 7.89 9.62 -3.48
C VAL A 64 7.64 8.91 -2.14
N GLU A 65 6.39 8.94 -1.67
CA GLU A 65 5.95 8.19 -0.49
C GLU A 65 6.16 6.69 -0.71
N ARG A 66 6.89 6.02 0.18
CA ARG A 66 7.26 4.60 0.06
C ARG A 66 6.18 3.71 0.67
N LYS A 67 5.89 2.56 0.03
CA LYS A 67 5.08 1.50 0.65
C LYS A 67 5.63 1.17 2.04
N HIS A 68 4.78 1.22 3.06
CA HIS A 68 5.17 0.89 4.43
C HIS A 68 5.38 -0.62 4.53
N GLY A 69 6.63 -1.05 4.64
CA GLY A 69 6.96 -2.44 4.95
C GLY A 69 7.01 -2.67 6.46
N THR A 70 6.55 -3.84 6.90
CA THR A 70 6.64 -4.31 8.30
C THR A 70 8.07 -4.31 8.85
N LEU A 71 9.08 -4.49 7.98
CA LEU A 71 10.50 -4.39 8.31
C LEU A 71 10.94 -2.99 8.77
N ALA A 72 10.32 -1.93 8.24
CA ALA A 72 10.64 -0.56 8.65
C ALA A 72 10.21 -0.30 10.10
N SER A 73 9.03 -0.79 10.49
CA SER A 73 8.51 -0.70 11.87
C SER A 73 9.40 -1.43 12.88
N LEU A 74 9.89 -2.63 12.54
CA LEU A 74 10.82 -3.38 13.39
C LEU A 74 12.18 -2.69 13.53
N GLY A 75 12.67 -2.07 12.45
CA GLY A 75 13.92 -1.31 12.45
C GLY A 75 13.87 -0.07 13.35
N ASP A 76 12.76 0.66 13.34
CA ASP A 76 12.55 1.83 14.20
C ASP A 76 12.49 1.44 15.68
N ALA A 77 11.81 0.33 16.00
CA ALA A 77 11.76 -0.22 17.36
C ALA A 77 13.14 -0.63 17.89
N LEU A 78 13.97 -1.25 17.04
CA LEU A 78 15.34 -1.64 17.39
C LEU A 78 16.23 -0.41 17.64
N ARG A 79 16.07 0.65 16.83
CA ARG A 79 16.86 1.88 16.94
C ARG A 79 16.53 2.69 18.20
N GLU A 80 15.28 2.67 18.64
CA GLU A 80 14.87 3.24 19.93
C GLU A 80 15.49 2.47 21.10
N LEU A 81 15.48 1.14 21.07
CA LEU A 81 16.08 0.29 22.10
C LEU A 81 17.59 0.53 22.29
N VAL A 82 18.33 0.71 21.18
CA VAL A 82 19.77 0.99 21.23
C VAL A 82 20.10 2.41 21.72
N ARG A 83 19.18 3.37 21.57
CA ARG A 83 19.38 4.75 22.05
C ARG A 83 19.20 4.91 23.57
N PHE A 84 18.56 3.94 24.22
CA PHE A 84 18.33 3.92 25.66
C PHE A 84 19.36 3.07 26.44
N TRP A 85 20.33 2.45 25.76
CA TRP A 85 21.45 1.74 26.37
C TRP A 85 22.77 2.50 26.17
#